data_AF-A0AB38BT77-F1
#
_entry.id   AF-A0AB38BT77-F1
#
_cell.length_a   1.000
_cell.length_b   1.000
_cell.length_c   1.000
_cell.angle_alpha   90.00
_cell.angle_beta   90.00
_cell.angle_gamma   90.00
#
_symmetry.space_group_name_H-M   'P 1'
#
loop_
_entity.id
_entity.type
_entity.pdbx_description
1 polymer ?
#
loop_
_entity_poly.entity_id
_entity_poly.type
_entity_poly.pdbx_seq_one_letter_code
_entity_poly.pdbx_strand_id
1 'polypeptide(L)'
;MNETLGIMQPYFFPYIGYFQLIAAVQRGLVFDIVKYKRKSWMNRNRVLGSKGDWQYINVPVCVSEGALIKDATIIDLACAHRRITNQLEHYRSKAPYFRETLQVVEQTFGTPATHLCELNTRALKVVCEYLGMSFNWESCAAMNLDLPPIEHAGQWALEISTVLKARQYINATGGREIFIPGEWQERGIELRFLEPASFSYSTGPMNFVENLSIIDVLMWNAPETVLAYLRNETRAVI
;
A
#
# COMPACT_ATOMS: atom_id res chain seq x y z
N MET A 1 -7.83 6.64 -25.76
CA MET A 1 -7.56 5.80 -24.59
C MET A 1 -7.18 6.76 -23.48
N ASN A 2 -7.93 6.76 -22.37
CA ASN A 2 -8.01 7.85 -21.39
C ASN A 2 -7.68 7.39 -19.95
N GLU A 3 -6.84 6.38 -19.79
CA GLU A 3 -6.64 5.71 -18.49
C GLU A 3 -5.77 6.54 -17.53
N THR A 4 -6.22 6.60 -16.27
CA THR A 4 -5.45 7.17 -15.15
C THR A 4 -4.70 6.06 -14.41
N LEU A 5 -3.38 6.14 -14.39
CA LEU A 5 -2.48 5.16 -13.78
C LEU A 5 -1.96 5.58 -12.41
N GLY A 6 -1.74 4.60 -11.54
CA GLY A 6 -0.93 4.71 -10.32
C GLY A 6 0.14 3.63 -10.27
N ILE A 7 1.32 3.93 -9.73
CA ILE A 7 2.41 2.97 -9.60
C ILE A 7 2.96 3.07 -8.19
N MET A 8 3.02 1.95 -7.46
CA MET A 8 3.42 1.98 -6.06
C MET A 8 4.10 0.68 -5.64
N GLN A 9 5.13 0.80 -4.80
CA GLN A 9 5.83 -0.36 -4.23
C GLN A 9 4.88 -1.17 -3.34
N PRO A 10 4.94 -2.51 -3.31
CA PRO A 10 4.08 -3.29 -2.44
C PRO A 10 4.54 -3.18 -0.98
N TYR A 11 3.71 -2.58 -0.13
CA TYR A 11 3.97 -2.44 1.31
C TYR A 11 3.10 -3.39 2.13
N PHE A 12 3.61 -3.80 3.29
CA PHE A 12 2.90 -4.67 4.22
C PHE A 12 1.84 -3.87 4.98
N PHE A 13 0.56 -4.15 4.73
CA PHE A 13 -0.61 -3.44 5.26
C PHE A 13 -0.37 -1.93 5.42
N PRO A 14 -0.22 -1.19 4.32
CA PRO A 14 0.22 0.20 4.35
C PRO A 14 -0.79 1.10 5.07
N TYR A 15 -0.38 2.33 5.34
CA TYR A 15 -1.26 3.37 5.88
C TYR A 15 -2.36 3.76 4.86
N ILE A 16 -3.39 4.46 5.32
CA ILE A 16 -4.59 4.79 4.53
C ILE A 16 -4.30 5.53 3.22
N GLY A 17 -3.23 6.34 3.15
CA GLY A 17 -2.88 7.08 1.93
C GLY A 17 -2.45 6.21 0.75
N TYR A 18 -2.04 4.97 1.00
CA TYR A 18 -1.85 4.00 -0.08
C TYR A 18 -3.20 3.65 -0.75
N PHE A 19 -4.24 3.49 0.06
CA PHE A 19 -5.59 3.18 -0.43
C PHE A 19 -6.26 4.39 -1.08
N GLN A 20 -5.84 5.62 -0.74
CA GLN A 20 -6.24 6.82 -1.47
C GLN A 20 -5.71 6.79 -2.91
N LEU A 21 -4.47 6.34 -3.12
CA LEU A 21 -3.94 6.13 -4.46
C LEU A 21 -4.72 5.05 -5.21
N ILE A 22 -5.03 3.92 -4.56
CA ILE A 22 -5.85 2.87 -5.18
C ILE A 22 -7.23 3.42 -5.57
N ALA A 23 -7.86 4.25 -4.73
CA ALA A 23 -9.17 4.84 -5.00
C ALA A 23 -9.14 5.90 -6.12
N ALA A 24 -8.02 6.57 -6.34
CA ALA A 24 -7.89 7.68 -7.27
C ALA A 24 -7.58 7.26 -8.72
N VAL A 25 -7.21 6.00 -8.94
CA VAL A 25 -6.74 5.51 -10.26
C VAL A 25 -7.64 4.43 -10.83
N GLN A 26 -7.65 4.30 -12.15
CA GLN A 26 -8.44 3.28 -12.84
C GLN A 26 -7.67 1.95 -12.95
N ARG A 27 -6.35 2.05 -13.06
CA ARG A 27 -5.43 0.91 -13.11
C ARG A 27 -4.18 1.24 -12.32
N GLY A 28 -3.66 0.27 -11.60
CA GLY A 28 -2.44 0.42 -10.84
C GLY A 28 -1.41 -0.65 -11.16
N LEU A 29 -0.13 -0.32 -10.99
CA LEU A 29 0.96 -1.29 -11.06
C LEU A 29 1.64 -1.42 -9.70
N VAL A 30 1.77 -2.67 -9.26
CA VAL A 30 2.63 -3.04 -8.15
C VAL A 30 4.07 -2.96 -8.66
N PHE A 31 4.81 -1.98 -8.17
CA PHE A 31 6.20 -1.73 -8.56
C PHE A 31 7.15 -2.67 -7.82
N ASP A 32 7.19 -3.93 -8.27
CA ASP A 32 7.95 -5.03 -7.69
C ASP A 32 9.34 -5.26 -8.32
N ILE A 33 9.70 -4.44 -9.31
CA ILE A 33 11.03 -4.35 -9.91
C ILE A 33 11.95 -3.33 -9.20
N VAL A 34 11.66 -3.04 -7.93
CA VAL A 34 12.48 -2.16 -7.07
C VAL A 34 13.36 -2.96 -6.12
N LYS A 35 14.51 -2.38 -5.73
CA LYS A 35 15.37 -2.96 -4.68
C LYS A 35 14.60 -3.12 -3.37
N TYR A 36 14.74 -4.30 -2.76
CA TYR A 36 14.25 -4.51 -1.41
C TYR A 36 15.04 -3.64 -0.41
N LYS A 37 14.31 -2.94 0.47
CA LYS A 37 14.89 -2.14 1.54
C LYS A 37 14.60 -2.79 2.89
N ARG A 38 15.65 -3.27 3.57
CA ARG A 38 15.54 -3.76 4.96
C ARG A 38 14.98 -2.66 5.86
N LYS A 39 14.15 -3.05 6.83
CA LYS A 39 13.54 -2.13 7.81
C LYS A 39 12.64 -1.05 7.15
N SER A 40 12.16 -1.26 5.93
CA SER A 40 11.18 -0.38 5.29
C SER A 40 9.73 -0.85 5.53
N TRP A 41 8.74 -0.15 4.98
CA TRP A 41 7.33 -0.55 5.00
C TRP A 41 7.03 -1.79 4.15
N MET A 42 8.02 -2.29 3.40
CA MET A 42 7.87 -3.48 2.54
C MET A 42 7.52 -4.73 3.35
N ASN A 43 8.09 -4.93 4.55
CA ASN A 43 7.88 -6.15 5.33
C ASN A 43 7.41 -5.90 6.77
N ARG A 44 7.08 -4.66 7.12
CA ARG A 44 6.61 -4.30 8.46
C ARG A 44 5.72 -3.06 8.42
N ASN A 45 4.88 -2.93 9.43
CA ASN A 45 4.10 -1.72 9.68
C ASN A 45 3.90 -1.52 11.19
N ARG A 46 3.26 -0.42 11.57
CA ARG A 46 2.93 -0.09 12.96
C ARG A 46 1.44 -0.16 13.18
N VAL A 47 1.06 -0.61 14.37
CA VAL A 47 -0.30 -0.57 14.93
C VAL A 47 -0.21 0.04 16.33
N LEU A 48 -1.31 0.48 16.92
CA LEU A 48 -1.31 0.88 18.33
C LEU A 48 -0.79 -0.26 19.21
N GLY A 49 -0.05 0.15 20.25
CA GLY A 49 0.42 -0.69 21.33
C GLY A 49 -0.59 -0.70 22.47
N SER A 50 -0.53 -1.74 23.30
CA SER A 50 -1.47 -1.93 24.41
C SER A 50 -1.44 -0.80 25.46
N LYS A 51 -0.34 -0.03 25.49
CA LYS A 51 -0.09 1.08 26.43
C LYS A 51 -0.38 2.47 25.81
N GLY A 52 -0.97 2.54 24.63
CA GLY A 52 -1.23 3.80 23.92
C GLY A 52 0.00 4.38 23.21
N ASP A 53 1.06 3.59 23.04
CA ASP A 53 2.16 3.82 22.11
C ASP A 53 1.89 3.10 20.78
N TRP A 54 2.92 2.83 19.97
CA TRP A 54 2.81 2.01 18.76
C TRP A 54 3.78 0.83 18.83
N GLN A 55 3.44 -0.27 18.14
CA GLN A 55 4.30 -1.45 18.02
C GLN A 55 4.43 -1.89 16.57
N TYR A 56 5.54 -2.56 16.23
CA TYR A 56 5.73 -3.15 14.91
C TYR A 56 5.03 -4.50 14.77
N ILE A 57 4.30 -4.67 13.68
CA ILE A 57 3.99 -5.96 13.07
C ILE A 57 4.89 -6.16 11.86
N ASN A 58 5.33 -7.39 11.59
CA ASN A 58 6.26 -7.64 10.49
C ASN A 58 6.18 -9.07 9.99
N VAL A 59 6.68 -9.29 8.78
CA VAL A 59 6.90 -10.61 8.18
C VAL A 59 8.40 -10.76 7.92
N PRO A 60 9.07 -11.71 8.59
CA PRO A 60 10.49 -11.99 8.35
C PRO A 60 10.73 -12.54 6.95
N VAL A 61 11.76 -12.03 6.27
CA VAL A 61 12.11 -12.44 4.90
C VAL A 61 13.60 -12.74 4.78
N CYS A 62 13.93 -13.64 3.86
CA CYS A 62 15.28 -13.92 3.40
C CYS A 62 15.47 -13.27 2.02
N VAL A 63 16.56 -12.54 1.85
CA VAL A 63 16.85 -11.81 0.61
C VAL A 63 18.31 -11.40 0.55
N SER A 64 18.93 -11.61 -0.60
CA SER A 64 20.30 -11.19 -0.89
C SER A 64 20.41 -9.67 -0.90
N GLU A 65 21.59 -9.16 -0.54
CA GLU A 65 21.83 -7.72 -0.60
C GLU A 65 21.70 -7.19 -2.04
N GLY A 66 21.02 -6.06 -2.20
CA GLY A 66 20.79 -5.44 -3.51
C GLY A 66 19.71 -6.10 -4.38
N ALA A 67 19.13 -7.24 -3.97
CA ALA A 67 18.09 -7.93 -4.72
C ALA A 67 16.78 -7.13 -4.76
N LEU A 68 15.91 -7.48 -5.72
CA LEU A 68 14.61 -6.86 -5.90
C LEU A 68 13.58 -7.41 -4.89
N ILE A 69 12.55 -6.62 -4.60
CA ILE A 69 11.49 -7.04 -3.67
C ILE A 69 10.75 -8.29 -4.14
N LYS A 70 10.58 -8.48 -5.46
CA LYS A 70 9.99 -9.70 -6.03
C LYS A 70 10.76 -10.98 -5.65
N ASP A 71 12.06 -10.86 -5.36
CA ASP A 71 12.92 -11.99 -5.02
C ASP A 71 13.00 -12.23 -3.49
N ALA A 72 12.38 -11.38 -2.67
CA ALA A 72 12.36 -11.56 -1.22
C ALA A 72 11.40 -12.68 -0.82
N THR A 73 11.92 -13.72 -0.17
CA THR A 73 11.15 -14.90 0.25
C THR A 73 10.79 -14.85 1.72
N ILE A 74 9.59 -15.31 2.07
CA ILE A 74 9.10 -15.33 3.44
C ILE A 74 9.74 -16.51 4.18
N ILE A 75 10.27 -16.26 5.40
CA ILE A 75 10.96 -17.31 6.19
C ILE A 75 9.96 -18.32 6.75
N ASP A 76 8.90 -17.83 7.40
CA ASP A 76 7.84 -18.67 7.97
C ASP A 76 6.53 -17.86 8.05
N LEU A 77 5.64 -18.11 7.09
CA LEU A 77 4.37 -17.40 6.98
C LEU A 77 3.44 -17.72 8.16
N ALA A 78 3.40 -18.97 8.62
CA ALA A 78 2.50 -19.42 9.68
C ALA A 78 2.94 -18.86 11.05
N CYS A 79 4.24 -18.84 11.32
CA CYS A 79 4.81 -18.21 12.51
C CYS A 79 4.57 -16.69 12.50
N ALA A 80 4.78 -16.03 11.36
CA ALA A 80 4.48 -14.61 11.22
C ALA A 80 3.00 -14.31 11.48
N HIS A 81 2.08 -15.08 10.87
CA HIS A 81 0.64 -14.94 11.06
C HIS A 81 0.23 -15.08 12.54
N ARG A 82 0.70 -16.14 13.20
CA ARG A 82 0.40 -16.39 14.62
C ARG A 82 0.91 -15.26 15.51
N ARG A 83 2.14 -14.80 15.27
CA ARG A 83 2.72 -13.69 16.03
C ARG A 83 1.92 -12.40 15.83
N ILE A 84 1.61 -12.05 14.58
CA ILE A 84 0.84 -10.84 14.27
C ILE A 84 -0.54 -10.91 14.93
N THR A 85 -1.25 -12.04 14.82
CA THR A 85 -2.55 -12.24 15.48
C THR A 85 -2.44 -12.01 16.99
N ASN A 86 -1.47 -12.64 17.65
CA ASN A 86 -1.22 -12.43 19.08
C ASN A 86 -0.90 -10.97 19.43
N GLN A 87 -0.18 -10.25 18.57
CA GLN A 87 0.10 -8.82 18.77
C GLN A 87 -1.17 -7.97 18.68
N LEU A 88 -2.16 -8.37 17.89
CA LEU A 88 -3.44 -7.66 17.72
C LEU A 88 -4.47 -7.99 18.82
N GLU A 89 -4.27 -9.03 19.63
CA GLU A 89 -5.23 -9.45 20.66
C GLU A 89 -5.63 -8.35 21.66
N HIS A 90 -4.74 -7.38 21.91
CA HIS A 90 -5.04 -6.27 22.81
C HIS A 90 -6.17 -5.34 22.33
N TYR A 91 -6.57 -5.41 21.06
CA TYR A 91 -7.73 -4.72 20.52
C TYR A 91 -9.05 -5.41 20.89
N ARG A 92 -9.07 -6.71 21.19
CA ARG A 92 -10.28 -7.55 21.27
C ARG A 92 -11.42 -6.99 22.12
N SER A 93 -11.09 -6.35 23.24
CA SER A 93 -12.06 -5.78 24.19
C SER A 93 -12.26 -4.27 24.04
N LYS A 94 -11.52 -3.62 23.14
CA LYS A 94 -11.46 -2.15 23.01
C LYS A 94 -11.97 -1.65 21.66
N ALA A 95 -11.56 -2.31 20.59
CA ALA A 95 -11.82 -1.89 19.23
C ALA A 95 -13.16 -2.45 18.73
N PRO A 96 -14.06 -1.58 18.22
CA PRO A 96 -15.40 -1.99 17.80
C PRO A 96 -15.42 -2.97 16.61
N TYR A 97 -14.41 -2.92 15.73
CA TYR A 97 -14.34 -3.74 14.50
C TYR A 97 -13.21 -4.77 14.57
N PHE A 98 -12.85 -5.22 15.77
CA PHE A 98 -11.75 -6.15 15.96
C PHE A 98 -11.95 -7.47 15.20
N ARG A 99 -13.15 -8.05 15.26
CA ARG A 99 -13.40 -9.38 14.68
C ARG A 99 -13.32 -9.33 13.17
N GLU A 100 -13.94 -8.32 12.58
CA GLU A 100 -13.98 -8.07 11.14
C GLU A 100 -12.57 -7.76 10.61
N THR A 101 -11.83 -6.91 11.31
CA THR A 101 -10.44 -6.60 10.94
C THR A 101 -9.53 -7.81 11.08
N LEU A 102 -9.72 -8.65 12.10
CA LEU A 102 -8.95 -9.88 12.24
C LEU A 102 -9.24 -10.85 11.09
N GLN A 103 -10.47 -10.94 10.60
CA GLN A 103 -10.81 -11.74 9.41
C GLN A 103 -10.07 -11.26 8.15
N VAL A 104 -9.89 -9.95 7.97
CA VAL A 104 -9.06 -9.38 6.88
C VAL A 104 -7.61 -9.88 6.96
N VAL A 105 -7.06 -9.91 8.18
CA VAL A 105 -5.71 -10.45 8.42
C VAL A 105 -5.68 -11.95 8.13
N GLU A 106 -6.62 -12.72 8.67
CA GLU A 106 -6.71 -14.17 8.47
C GLU A 106 -6.84 -14.54 6.99
N GLN A 107 -7.69 -13.84 6.23
CA GLN A 107 -7.85 -14.04 4.79
C GLN A 107 -6.55 -13.77 4.01
N THR A 108 -5.79 -12.76 4.43
CA THR A 108 -4.50 -12.43 3.82
C THR A 108 -3.48 -13.56 4.02
N PHE A 109 -3.40 -14.13 5.23
CA PHE A 109 -2.46 -15.20 5.57
C PHE A 109 -3.01 -16.61 5.30
N GLY A 110 -4.30 -16.74 4.95
CA GLY A 110 -5.02 -18.01 4.84
C GLY A 110 -4.64 -18.87 3.63
N THR A 111 -3.90 -18.31 2.68
CA THR A 111 -3.32 -19.05 1.55
C THR A 111 -1.80 -18.98 1.58
N PRO A 112 -1.08 -20.03 1.13
CA PRO A 112 0.37 -20.01 1.06
C PRO A 112 0.89 -18.80 0.25
N ALA A 113 2.03 -18.25 0.64
CA ALA A 113 2.73 -17.23 -0.12
C ALA A 113 4.23 -17.47 0.05
N THR A 114 4.95 -17.53 -1.07
CA THR A 114 6.41 -17.73 -1.07
C THR A 114 7.14 -16.39 -1.00
N HIS A 115 6.65 -15.41 -1.77
CA HIS A 115 7.29 -14.11 -1.93
C HIS A 115 6.58 -13.00 -1.16
N LEU A 116 7.34 -12.03 -0.70
CA LEU A 116 6.81 -10.88 0.03
C LEU A 116 5.82 -10.05 -0.81
N CYS A 117 6.11 -9.84 -2.10
CA CYS A 117 5.21 -9.14 -3.01
C CYS A 117 3.84 -9.82 -3.11
N GLU A 118 3.80 -11.15 -3.15
CA GLU A 118 2.56 -11.92 -3.22
C GLU A 118 1.68 -11.63 -2.00
N LEU A 119 2.26 -11.73 -0.80
CA LEU A 119 1.54 -11.45 0.45
C LEU A 119 1.06 -10.00 0.51
N ASN A 120 1.91 -9.04 0.14
CA ASN A 120 1.57 -7.62 0.19
C ASN A 120 0.47 -7.27 -0.81
N THR A 121 0.57 -7.73 -2.07
CA THR A 121 -0.47 -7.49 -3.08
C THR A 121 -1.79 -8.14 -2.67
N ARG A 122 -1.74 -9.33 -2.06
CA ARG A 122 -2.94 -9.96 -1.49
C ARG A 122 -3.52 -9.13 -0.35
N ALA A 123 -2.71 -8.61 0.56
CA ALA A 123 -3.16 -7.74 1.64
C ALA A 123 -3.89 -6.50 1.10
N LEU A 124 -3.35 -5.86 0.07
CA LEU A 124 -4.01 -4.73 -0.61
C LEU A 124 -5.37 -5.14 -1.18
N LYS A 125 -5.41 -6.26 -1.90
CA LYS A 125 -6.64 -6.79 -2.51
C LYS A 125 -7.71 -7.10 -1.47
N VAL A 126 -7.38 -7.86 -0.42
CA VAL A 126 -8.32 -8.25 0.64
C VAL A 126 -8.87 -7.04 1.37
N VAL A 127 -8.02 -6.03 1.66
CA VAL A 127 -8.49 -4.79 2.27
C VAL A 127 -9.42 -4.02 1.33
N CYS A 128 -9.10 -3.92 0.03
CA CYS A 128 -9.99 -3.31 -0.94
C CYS A 128 -11.34 -4.04 -1.03
N GLU A 129 -11.33 -5.37 -1.05
CA GLU A 129 -12.55 -6.19 -1.05
C GLU A 129 -13.38 -5.93 0.22
N TYR A 130 -12.76 -5.89 1.40
CA TYR A 130 -13.41 -5.56 2.66
C TYR A 130 -14.04 -4.15 2.66
N LEU A 131 -13.36 -3.18 2.04
CA LEU A 131 -13.85 -1.81 1.90
C LEU A 131 -14.86 -1.63 0.74
N GLY A 132 -15.17 -2.66 -0.04
CA GLY A 132 -16.05 -2.54 -1.22
C GLY A 132 -15.42 -1.71 -2.36
N MET A 133 -14.09 -1.75 -2.50
CA MET A 133 -13.32 -1.09 -3.56
C MET A 133 -12.85 -2.09 -4.62
N SER A 134 -12.84 -1.64 -5.88
CA SER A 134 -12.18 -2.38 -6.96
C SER A 134 -10.67 -2.34 -6.80
N PHE A 135 -10.01 -3.50 -6.95
CA PHE A 135 -8.55 -3.60 -6.97
C PHE A 135 -8.07 -4.06 -8.35
N ASN A 136 -7.85 -3.09 -9.25
CA ASN A 136 -7.31 -3.33 -10.60
C ASN A 136 -5.80 -3.06 -10.63
N TRP A 137 -5.03 -3.93 -9.99
CA TRP A 137 -3.57 -3.78 -9.88
C TRP A 137 -2.83 -5.03 -10.36
N GLU A 138 -1.79 -4.81 -11.14
CA GLU A 138 -0.98 -5.88 -11.75
C GLU A 138 0.49 -5.77 -11.34
N SER A 139 1.21 -6.90 -11.34
CA SER A 139 2.66 -6.92 -11.11
C SER A 139 3.40 -6.27 -12.28
N CYS A 140 4.25 -5.28 -12.01
CA CYS A 140 5.08 -4.66 -13.03
C CYS A 140 6.05 -5.66 -13.66
N ALA A 141 6.63 -6.55 -12.86
CA ALA A 141 7.51 -7.62 -13.34
C ALA A 141 6.78 -8.59 -14.28
N ALA A 142 5.53 -8.96 -13.96
CA ALA A 142 4.74 -9.89 -14.77
C ALA A 142 4.35 -9.32 -16.15
N MET A 143 4.30 -7.99 -16.28
CA MET A 143 3.96 -7.33 -17.54
C MET A 143 5.10 -7.36 -18.57
N ASN A 144 6.34 -7.65 -18.14
CA ASN A 144 7.53 -7.74 -18.99
C ASN A 144 7.64 -6.56 -19.99
N LEU A 145 7.47 -5.35 -19.48
CA LEU A 145 7.47 -4.13 -20.28
C LEU A 145 8.85 -3.87 -20.89
N ASP A 146 8.88 -3.51 -22.17
CA ASP A 146 10.08 -3.02 -22.85
C ASP A 146 10.28 -1.55 -22.50
N LEU A 147 11.12 -1.29 -21.49
CA LEU A 147 11.40 0.04 -20.97
C LEU A 147 12.80 0.50 -21.43
N PRO A 148 12.96 1.77 -21.84
CA PRO A 148 14.27 2.31 -22.16
C PRO A 148 15.15 2.42 -20.90
N PRO A 149 16.45 2.73 -21.06
CA PRO A 149 17.32 3.01 -19.92
C PRO A 149 16.74 4.10 -19.02
N ILE A 150 16.81 3.86 -17.71
CA ILE A 150 16.30 4.76 -16.68
C ILE A 150 17.45 5.56 -16.07
N GLU A 151 17.37 6.88 -16.19
CA GLU A 151 18.39 7.84 -15.75
C GLU A 151 18.17 8.32 -14.31
N HIS A 152 16.91 8.50 -13.89
CA HIS A 152 16.55 8.89 -12.52
C HIS A 152 15.27 8.20 -12.03
N ALA A 153 15.03 8.26 -10.72
CA ALA A 153 13.96 7.50 -10.07
C ALA A 153 12.55 7.84 -10.59
N GLY A 154 12.27 9.11 -10.93
CA GLY A 154 10.97 9.54 -11.44
C GLY A 154 10.67 9.08 -12.87
N GLN A 155 11.70 8.74 -13.65
CA GLN A 155 11.54 8.33 -15.03
C GLN A 155 10.85 6.96 -15.15
N TRP A 156 10.97 6.08 -14.14
CA TRP A 156 10.28 4.79 -14.13
C TRP A 156 8.77 4.93 -14.40
N ALA A 157 8.11 5.84 -13.69
CA ALA A 157 6.68 6.03 -13.85
C ALA A 157 6.35 6.69 -15.20
N LEU A 158 7.21 7.57 -15.71
CA LEU A 158 7.05 8.20 -17.03
C LEU A 158 7.13 7.16 -18.14
N GLU A 159 8.15 6.31 -18.14
CA GLU A 159 8.34 5.30 -19.19
C GLU A 159 7.24 4.24 -19.15
N ILE A 160 6.88 3.76 -17.96
CA ILE A 160 5.75 2.82 -17.80
C ILE A 160 4.46 3.46 -18.32
N SER A 161 4.18 4.71 -17.95
CA SER A 161 2.99 5.43 -18.41
C SER A 161 3.00 5.64 -19.92
N THR A 162 4.17 5.89 -20.52
CA THR A 162 4.34 6.06 -21.96
C THR A 162 4.06 4.76 -22.72
N VAL A 163 4.67 3.64 -22.30
CA VAL A 163 4.45 2.32 -22.91
C VAL A 163 3.00 1.90 -22.80
N LEU A 164 2.36 2.18 -21.67
CA LEU A 164 0.94 1.88 -21.43
C LEU A 164 -0.02 2.92 -22.04
N LYS A 165 0.50 3.97 -22.68
CA LYS A 165 -0.29 5.05 -23.32
C LYS A 165 -1.29 5.68 -22.35
N ALA A 166 -0.87 5.90 -21.11
CA ALA A 166 -1.68 6.54 -20.09
C ALA A 166 -1.94 8.00 -20.45
N ARG A 167 -3.12 8.50 -20.12
CA ARG A 167 -3.44 9.93 -20.25
C ARG A 167 -2.92 10.70 -19.04
N GLN A 168 -2.97 10.08 -17.87
CA GLN A 168 -2.66 10.71 -16.60
C GLN A 168 -1.97 9.70 -15.68
N TYR A 169 -1.00 10.17 -14.93
CA TYR A 169 -0.38 9.46 -13.83
C TYR A 169 -0.63 10.22 -12.53
N ILE A 170 -1.11 9.49 -11.52
CA ILE A 170 -1.28 10.01 -10.16
C ILE A 170 -0.27 9.34 -9.26
N ASN A 171 0.50 10.16 -8.55
CA ASN A 171 1.39 9.72 -7.48
C ASN A 171 0.82 10.06 -6.10
N ALA A 172 1.21 9.30 -5.08
CA ALA A 172 0.96 9.71 -3.69
C ALA A 172 1.66 11.05 -3.37
N THR A 173 1.33 11.68 -2.24
CA THR A 173 1.84 13.03 -1.87
C THR A 173 3.37 13.10 -1.82
N GLY A 174 4.04 12.04 -1.36
CA GLY A 174 5.49 11.99 -1.27
C GLY A 174 6.15 11.63 -2.60
N GLY A 175 7.38 12.11 -2.82
CA GLY A 175 8.15 11.82 -4.02
C GLY A 175 7.91 12.80 -5.17
N ARG A 176 7.28 13.97 -4.93
CA ARG A 176 7.14 15.03 -5.96
C ARG A 176 8.49 15.43 -6.55
N GLU A 177 9.52 15.46 -5.69
CA GLU A 177 10.87 15.89 -5.99
C GLU A 177 11.65 15.00 -6.95
N ILE A 178 11.20 13.76 -7.19
CA ILE A 178 11.91 12.83 -8.09
C ILE A 178 11.48 13.00 -9.57
N PHE A 179 10.37 13.69 -9.80
CA PHE A 179 9.79 13.92 -11.12
C PHE A 179 10.25 15.24 -11.72
N ILE A 180 10.43 15.25 -13.04
CA ILE A 180 10.78 16.44 -13.81
C ILE A 180 9.56 16.80 -14.68
N PRO A 181 8.73 17.79 -14.30
CA PRO A 181 7.45 18.05 -14.97
C PRO A 181 7.54 18.27 -16.49
N GLY A 182 8.67 18.82 -16.98
CA GLY A 182 8.91 19.03 -18.41
C GLY A 182 8.85 17.73 -19.22
N GLU A 183 9.41 16.63 -18.71
CA GLU A 183 9.44 15.33 -19.40
C GLU A 183 8.02 14.76 -19.59
N TRP A 184 7.15 14.95 -18.59
CA TRP A 184 5.75 14.53 -18.63
C TRP A 184 4.95 15.35 -19.63
N GLN A 185 5.18 16.67 -19.65
CA GLN A 185 4.55 17.59 -20.59
C GLN A 185 4.92 17.24 -22.04
N GLU A 186 6.20 16.95 -22.31
CA GLU A 186 6.68 16.55 -23.64
C GLU A 186 6.04 15.25 -24.15
N ARG A 187 5.68 14.33 -23.24
CA ARG A 187 4.97 13.09 -23.57
C ARG A 187 3.45 13.25 -23.60
N GLY A 188 2.93 14.43 -23.24
CA GLY A 188 1.49 14.69 -23.18
C GLY A 188 0.76 13.89 -22.10
N ILE A 189 1.46 13.50 -21.03
CA ILE A 189 0.90 12.74 -19.91
C ILE A 189 0.72 13.69 -18.72
N GLU A 190 -0.50 13.79 -18.20
CA GLU A 190 -0.77 14.61 -17.03
C GLU A 190 -0.15 14.00 -15.77
N LEU A 191 0.82 14.69 -15.17
CA LEU A 191 1.35 14.36 -13.85
C LEU A 191 0.49 15.02 -12.77
N ARG A 192 0.00 14.23 -11.80
CA ARG A 192 -0.76 14.71 -10.65
C ARG A 192 -0.28 14.08 -9.36
N PHE A 193 -0.57 14.74 -8.25
CA PHE A 193 -0.24 14.28 -6.91
C PHE A 193 -1.44 14.32 -5.99
N LEU A 194 -1.56 13.31 -5.12
CA LEU A 194 -2.59 13.32 -4.09
C LEU A 194 -2.27 14.35 -2.99
N GLU A 195 -3.32 15.06 -2.58
CA GLU A 195 -3.37 15.87 -1.37
C GLU A 195 -4.45 15.29 -0.45
N PRO A 196 -4.06 14.41 0.48
CA PRO A 196 -4.98 13.80 1.41
C PRO A 196 -5.34 14.79 2.52
N ALA A 197 -6.63 14.87 2.85
CA ALA A 197 -7.04 15.49 4.11
C ALA A 197 -6.53 14.67 5.30
N SER A 198 -6.43 15.27 6.49
CA SER A 198 -6.13 14.52 7.70
C SER A 198 -7.23 13.49 7.98
N PHE A 199 -6.85 12.27 8.36
CA PHE A 199 -7.78 11.25 8.86
C PHE A 199 -7.51 10.95 10.31
N SER A 200 -8.27 11.59 11.19
CA SER A 200 -8.25 11.33 12.63
C SER A 200 -9.52 10.61 13.07
N TYR A 201 -9.40 9.73 14.05
CA TYR A 201 -10.51 8.94 14.56
C TYR A 201 -10.33 8.68 16.06
N SER A 202 -11.44 8.39 16.73
CA SER A 202 -11.43 7.99 18.15
C SER A 202 -10.86 6.59 18.29
N THR A 203 -9.92 6.44 19.22
CA THR A 203 -9.33 5.13 19.59
C THR A 203 -9.80 4.69 20.97
N GLY A 204 -11.00 5.14 21.37
CA GLY A 204 -11.63 4.84 22.65
C GLY A 204 -10.69 5.16 23.82
N PRO A 205 -10.25 4.16 24.61
CA PRO A 205 -9.35 4.37 25.74
C PRO A 205 -7.86 4.51 25.35
N MET A 206 -7.52 4.40 24.07
CA MET A 206 -6.13 4.49 23.58
C MET A 206 -5.83 5.91 23.05
N ASN A 207 -4.55 6.19 22.78
CA ASN A 207 -4.14 7.45 22.17
C ASN A 207 -4.09 7.29 20.66
N PHE A 208 -4.66 8.25 19.93
CA PHE A 208 -4.53 8.29 18.48
C PHE A 208 -3.07 8.53 18.07
N VAL A 209 -2.62 7.78 17.06
CA VAL A 209 -1.29 7.93 16.44
C VAL A 209 -1.49 7.99 14.93
N GLU A 210 -0.95 9.04 14.31
CA GLU A 210 -1.07 9.24 12.86
C GLU A 210 -0.24 8.23 12.06
N ASN A 211 -0.69 7.95 10.83
CA ASN A 211 0.05 7.16 9.84
C ASN A 211 0.44 5.75 10.32
N LEU A 212 -0.47 5.11 11.06
CA LEU A 212 -0.42 3.68 11.34
C LEU A 212 -0.94 2.86 10.14
N SER A 213 -0.73 1.55 10.22
CA SER A 213 -1.25 0.57 9.27
C SER A 213 -2.75 0.71 9.09
N ILE A 214 -3.25 0.40 7.88
CA ILE A 214 -4.69 0.27 7.62
C ILE A 214 -5.36 -0.70 8.60
N ILE A 215 -4.64 -1.70 9.12
CA ILE A 215 -5.18 -2.59 10.18
C ILE A 215 -5.68 -1.75 11.36
N ASP A 216 -4.89 -0.78 11.83
CA ASP A 216 -5.27 0.07 12.96
C ASP A 216 -6.52 0.90 12.65
N VAL A 217 -6.54 1.52 11.45
CA VAL A 217 -7.69 2.29 10.96
C VAL A 217 -8.96 1.43 10.97
N LEU A 218 -8.88 0.21 10.45
CA LEU A 218 -10.01 -0.71 10.37
C LEU A 218 -10.47 -1.22 11.74
N MET A 219 -9.58 -1.33 12.74
CA MET A 219 -9.97 -1.68 14.11
C MET A 219 -11.00 -0.69 14.69
N TRP A 220 -10.88 0.59 14.34
CA TRP A 220 -11.61 1.68 14.97
C TRP A 220 -12.75 2.26 14.14
N ASN A 221 -12.80 1.96 12.85
CA ASN A 221 -13.72 2.61 11.92
C ASN A 221 -14.53 1.58 11.12
N ALA A 222 -15.81 1.88 10.92
CA ALA A 222 -16.63 1.15 9.98
C ALA A 222 -16.01 1.20 8.57
N PRO A 223 -16.11 0.11 7.78
CA PRO A 223 -15.60 0.10 6.41
C PRO A 223 -16.23 1.22 5.56
N GLU A 224 -17.50 1.57 5.79
CA GLU A 224 -18.19 2.65 5.08
C GLU A 224 -17.60 4.03 5.40
N THR A 225 -17.19 4.28 6.65
CA THR A 225 -16.53 5.52 7.05
C THR A 225 -15.18 5.66 6.37
N VAL A 226 -14.40 4.58 6.34
CA VAL A 226 -13.08 4.56 5.68
C VAL A 226 -13.25 4.77 4.16
N LEU A 227 -14.20 4.07 3.54
CA LEU A 227 -14.49 4.21 2.11
C LEU A 227 -14.94 5.64 1.74
N ALA A 228 -15.83 6.23 2.55
CA ALA A 228 -16.30 7.60 2.33
C ALA A 228 -15.14 8.59 2.37
N TYR A 229 -14.23 8.46 3.34
CA TYR A 229 -13.01 9.27 3.41
C TYR A 229 -12.14 9.07 2.15
N LEU A 230 -11.87 7.82 1.76
CA LEU A 230 -11.03 7.53 0.60
C LEU A 230 -11.57 8.16 -0.70
N ARG A 231 -12.89 8.20 -0.88
CA ARG A 231 -13.56 8.74 -2.07
C ARG A 231 -13.72 10.26 -2.08
N ASN A 232 -14.02 10.86 -0.93
CA ASN A 232 -14.49 12.25 -0.88
C ASN A 232 -13.41 13.25 -0.43
N GLU A 233 -12.41 12.78 0.31
CA GLU A 233 -11.44 13.65 1.00
C GLU A 233 -10.02 13.55 0.39
N THR A 234 -9.94 13.09 -0.86
CA THR A 234 -8.69 12.97 -1.61
C THR A 234 -8.77 13.82 -2.88
N ARG A 235 -7.89 14.81 -3.04
CA ARG A 235 -7.79 15.61 -4.27
C ARG A 235 -6.51 15.28 -5.03
N ALA A 236 -6.59 15.23 -6.35
CA ALA A 236 -5.43 15.15 -7.22
C ALA A 236 -5.10 16.55 -7.76
N VAL A 237 -3.93 17.08 -7.43
CA VAL A 237 -3.45 18.40 -7.83
C VAL A 237 -2.30 18.29 -8.82
N ILE A 238 -1.93 19.42 -9.44
CA ILE A 238 -0.71 19.54 -10.28
C ILE A 238 0.51 19.66 -9.36
#